data_AF-A0A2D4FIJ5-F1
#
_entry.id   AF-A0A2D4FIJ5-F1
#
_cell.length_a   1.000
_cell.length_b   1.000
_cell.length_c   1.000
_cell.angle_alpha   90.00
_cell.angle_beta   90.00
_cell.angle_gamma   90.00
#
_symmetry.space_group_name_H-M   'P 1'
#
loop_
_entity.id
_entity.type
_entity.pdbx_description
1 polymer ?
#
loop_
_entity_poly.entity_id
_entity_poly.type
_entity_poly.pdbx_seq_one_letter_code
_entity_poly.pdbx_strand_id
1 'polypeptide(L)'
;AQDLDHIIAAHEVFLDTIISRCLLDADSRMLLNQLRAVFDQILEFQNVQDAMYRGALEELQLRLQFEEKKKERERVGEWGVTASEQKEEMKRMKEFEDSIPKMCSQLRLLTHFYQGIVQQFLVLLTTNSDESLQFLSFRLDFNEHYKAREPRLRVSLGTRGRHNSHT
;
A
#
# COMPACT_ATOMS: atom_id res chain seq x y z
N ALA A 1 10.58 -7.65 44.47
CA ALA A 1 9.77 -6.49 44.92
C ALA A 1 9.22 -6.84 46.29
N GLN A 2 9.52 -6.05 47.32
CA GLN A 2 9.06 -6.31 48.70
C GLN A 2 7.91 -5.38 49.12
N ASP A 3 7.67 -4.28 48.41
CA ASP A 3 6.59 -3.32 48.71
C ASP A 3 5.67 -3.11 47.49
N LEU A 4 4.39 -2.85 47.78
CA LEU A 4 3.34 -2.58 46.78
C LEU A 4 3.68 -1.35 45.92
N ASP A 5 4.29 -0.33 46.52
CA ASP A 5 4.71 0.89 45.80
C ASP A 5 5.78 0.59 44.73
N HIS A 6 6.66 -0.38 44.98
CA HIS A 6 7.62 -0.82 43.97
C HIS A 6 6.96 -1.57 42.81
N ILE A 7 5.86 -2.29 43.09
CA ILE A 7 5.09 -2.97 42.04
C ILE A 7 4.32 -1.94 41.20
N ILE A 8 3.69 -0.95 41.85
CA ILE A 8 2.97 0.14 41.18
C ILE A 8 3.93 0.94 40.31
N ALA A 9 5.08 1.37 40.83
CA ALA A 9 6.08 2.11 40.06
C ALA A 9 6.62 1.29 38.87
N ALA A 10 6.90 -0.01 39.07
CA ALA A 10 7.33 -0.88 37.97
C ALA A 10 6.24 -1.05 36.90
N HIS A 11 4.97 -1.07 37.30
CA HIS A 11 3.83 -1.17 36.39
C HIS A 11 3.61 0.14 35.62
N GLU A 12 3.73 1.30 36.25
CA GLU A 12 3.68 2.60 35.58
C GLU A 12 4.78 2.73 34.52
N VAL A 13 6.02 2.39 34.87
CA VAL A 13 7.15 2.36 33.91
C VAL A 13 6.86 1.41 32.75
N PHE A 14 6.27 0.24 33.03
CA PHE A 14 5.89 -0.72 31.99
C PHE A 14 4.83 -0.16 31.05
N LEU A 15 3.79 0.48 31.58
CA LEU A 15 2.73 1.10 30.78
C LEU A 15 3.27 2.23 29.92
N ASP A 16 4.09 3.13 30.47
CA ASP A 16 4.71 4.23 29.73
C ASP A 16 5.61 3.69 28.60
N THR A 17 6.36 2.61 28.88
CA THR A 17 7.18 1.93 27.87
C THR A 17 6.32 1.33 26.76
N ILE A 18 5.18 0.71 27.07
CA ILE A 18 4.27 0.17 26.06
C ILE A 18 3.63 1.30 25.25
N ILE A 19 3.15 2.36 25.90
CA ILE A 19 2.50 3.50 25.25
C ILE A 19 3.46 4.16 24.27
N SER A 20 4.71 4.40 24.67
CA SER A 20 5.74 4.96 23.77
C SER A 20 6.07 4.02 22.62
N ARG A 21 6.26 2.72 22.90
CA ARG A 21 6.59 1.73 21.85
C ARG A 21 5.43 1.46 20.87
N CYS A 22 4.19 1.68 21.30
CA CYS A 22 3.01 1.65 20.44
C CYS A 22 2.76 2.96 19.69
N LEU A 23 3.70 3.91 19.76
CA LEU A 23 3.62 5.24 19.13
C LEU A 23 2.48 6.10 19.67
N LEU A 24 1.93 5.80 20.86
CA LEU A 24 0.78 6.49 21.44
C LEU A 24 1.17 7.67 22.35
N ASP A 25 2.46 7.96 22.47
CA ASP A 25 3.00 9.08 23.23
C ASP A 25 2.98 10.40 22.42
N ALA A 26 3.10 11.52 23.14
CA ALA A 26 3.02 12.86 22.54
C ALA A 26 4.13 13.12 21.51
N ASP A 27 5.30 12.51 21.71
CA ASP A 27 6.47 12.65 20.85
C ASP A 27 6.34 11.85 19.55
N SER A 28 5.50 10.80 19.53
CA SER A 28 5.23 9.99 18.33
C SER A 28 4.08 10.49 17.47
N ARG A 29 3.51 11.68 17.74
CA ARG A 29 2.42 12.25 16.92
C ARG A 29 2.76 12.34 15.44
N MET A 30 4.01 12.69 15.11
CA MET A 30 4.46 12.73 13.72
C MET A 30 4.48 11.34 13.06
N LEU A 31 4.92 10.32 13.81
CA LEU A 31 4.93 8.92 13.37
C LEU A 31 3.50 8.38 13.19
N LEU A 32 2.60 8.66 14.13
CA LEU A 32 1.18 8.30 14.01
C LEU A 32 0.51 8.95 12.80
N ASN A 33 0.79 10.23 12.54
CA ASN A 33 0.23 10.92 11.37
C ASN A 33 0.72 10.29 10.06
N GLN A 34 1.99 9.90 9.99
CA GLN A 34 2.51 9.19 8.82
C GLN A 34 1.93 7.78 8.70
N LEU A 35 1.80 7.05 9.81
CA LEU A 35 1.14 5.74 9.80
C LEU A 35 -0.32 5.86 9.32
N ARG A 36 -1.04 6.90 9.75
CA ARG A 36 -2.38 7.20 9.25
C ARG A 36 -2.37 7.48 7.74
N ALA A 37 -1.42 8.27 7.25
CA ALA A 37 -1.27 8.52 5.82
C ALA A 37 -1.01 7.23 5.02
N VAL A 38 -0.24 6.28 5.57
CA VAL A 38 -0.07 4.95 4.96
C VAL A 38 -1.41 4.22 4.88
N PHE A 39 -2.19 4.20 5.97
CA PHE A 39 -3.51 3.56 5.97
C PHE A 39 -4.48 4.22 4.99
N ASP A 40 -4.52 5.54 4.94
CA ASP A 40 -5.34 6.29 3.99
C ASP A 40 -4.96 5.94 2.54
N GLN A 41 -3.66 5.79 2.25
CA GLN A 41 -3.18 5.36 0.94
C GLN A 41 -3.56 3.92 0.58
N ILE A 42 -3.58 3.00 1.56
CA ILE A 42 -4.04 1.62 1.37
C ILE A 42 -5.54 1.60 1.03
N LEU A 43 -6.34 2.39 1.74
CA LEU A 43 -7.78 2.52 1.47
C LEU A 43 -8.04 3.14 0.09
N GLU A 44 -7.28 4.17 -0.28
CA GLU A 44 -7.37 4.77 -1.62
C GLU A 44 -7.02 3.76 -2.71
N PHE A 45 -5.96 2.96 -2.50
CA PHE A 45 -5.59 1.89 -3.42
C PHE A 45 -6.71 0.85 -3.56
N GLN A 46 -7.31 0.42 -2.46
CA GLN A 46 -8.44 -0.51 -2.49
C GLN A 46 -9.61 0.04 -3.30
N ASN A 47 -10.00 1.30 -3.08
CA ASN A 47 -11.10 1.93 -3.81
C ASN A 47 -10.84 2.01 -5.32
N VAL A 48 -9.62 2.37 -5.70
CA VAL A 48 -9.21 2.45 -7.11
C VAL A 48 -9.17 1.04 -7.74
N GLN A 49 -8.66 0.05 -7.00
CA GLN A 49 -8.67 -1.35 -7.43
C GLN A 49 -10.10 -1.88 -7.64
N ASP A 50 -11.02 -1.61 -6.71
CA ASP A 50 -12.41 -2.01 -6.81
C ASP A 50 -13.13 -1.36 -8.00
N ALA A 51 -12.90 -0.07 -8.24
CA ALA A 51 -13.43 0.61 -9.41
C ALA A 51 -12.90 0.01 -10.71
N MET A 52 -11.61 -0.36 -10.74
CA MET A 52 -11.00 -1.00 -11.90
C MET A 52 -11.58 -2.39 -12.18
N TYR A 53 -11.69 -3.22 -11.16
CA TYR A 53 -12.27 -4.56 -11.31
C TYR A 53 -13.73 -4.49 -11.72
N ARG A 54 -14.51 -3.58 -11.13
CA ARG A 54 -15.90 -3.39 -11.50
C ARG A 54 -16.03 -3.05 -12.99
N GLY A 55 -15.30 -2.05 -13.46
CA GLY A 55 -15.33 -1.67 -14.88
C GLY A 55 -14.88 -2.79 -15.83
N ALA A 56 -13.85 -3.55 -15.46
CA ALA A 56 -13.38 -4.68 -16.25
C ALA A 56 -14.38 -5.85 -16.28
N LEU A 57 -15.02 -6.13 -15.16
CA LEU A 57 -16.01 -7.21 -15.05
C LEU A 57 -17.31 -6.86 -15.78
N GLU A 58 -17.76 -5.61 -15.68
CA GLU A 58 -18.91 -5.09 -16.43
C GLU A 58 -18.67 -5.18 -17.94
N GLU A 59 -17.51 -4.75 -18.43
CA GLU A 59 -17.15 -4.86 -19.85
C GLU A 59 -17.11 -6.31 -20.32
N LEU A 60 -16.51 -7.21 -19.52
CA LEU A 60 -16.48 -8.64 -19.84
C LEU A 60 -17.89 -9.22 -19.94
N GLN A 61 -18.76 -8.89 -18.98
CA GLN A 61 -20.15 -9.36 -18.97
C GLN A 61 -20.91 -8.87 -20.21
N LEU A 62 -20.73 -7.61 -20.62
CA LEU A 62 -21.38 -7.05 -21.81
C LEU A 62 -20.91 -7.75 -23.09
N ARG A 63 -19.62 -8.06 -23.22
CA ARG A 63 -19.07 -8.80 -24.37
C ARG A 63 -19.62 -10.21 -24.46
N LEU A 64 -19.70 -10.92 -23.32
CA LEU A 64 -20.28 -12.27 -23.26
C LEU A 64 -21.76 -12.25 -23.65
N GLN A 65 -22.54 -11.31 -23.12
CA GLN A 65 -23.96 -11.16 -23.47
C GLN A 65 -24.16 -10.84 -24.95
N PHE A 66 -23.28 -10.03 -25.54
CA PHE A 66 -23.32 -9.72 -26.96
C PHE A 66 -23.04 -10.96 -27.81
N GLU A 67 -22.04 -11.76 -27.42
CA GLU A 67 -21.71 -13.01 -28.10
C GLU A 67 -22.82 -14.06 -27.99
N GLU A 68 -23.46 -14.20 -26.82
CA GLU A 68 -24.61 -15.09 -26.63
C GLU A 68 -25.80 -14.68 -27.49
N LYS A 69 -26.15 -13.39 -27.53
CA LYS A 69 -27.23 -12.88 -28.38
C LYS A 69 -26.96 -13.13 -29.85
N LYS A 70 -25.71 -12.98 -30.28
CA LYS A 70 -25.29 -13.28 -31.66
C LYS A 70 -25.50 -14.75 -31.99
N LYS A 71 -25.03 -15.66 -31.12
CA LYS A 71 -25.21 -17.12 -31.29
C LYS A 71 -26.68 -17.53 -31.34
N GLU A 72 -27.53 -16.92 -30.49
CA GLU A 72 -28.96 -17.22 -30.49
C GLU A 72 -29.64 -16.78 -31.78
N ARG A 73 -29.35 -15.59 -32.31
CA ARG A 73 -29.89 -15.13 -33.60
C ARG A 73 -29.43 -16.00 -34.77
N GLU A 74 -28.16 -16.39 -34.77
CA GLU A 74 -27.63 -17.34 -35.77
C GLU A 74 -28.36 -18.70 -35.72
N ARG A 75 -28.74 -19.16 -34.52
CA ARG A 75 -29.51 -20.40 -34.33
C ARG A 75 -30.95 -20.30 -34.86
N VAL A 76 -31.58 -19.13 -34.73
CA VAL A 76 -32.92 -18.85 -35.26
C VAL A 76 -32.90 -18.63 -36.79
N GLY A 77 -31.72 -18.60 -37.41
CA GLY A 77 -31.54 -18.37 -38.84
C GLY A 77 -31.62 -16.89 -39.24
N GLU A 78 -31.60 -15.99 -38.26
CA GLU A 78 -31.53 -14.55 -38.46
C GLU A 78 -30.08 -14.07 -38.56
N TRP A 79 -29.88 -12.87 -39.12
CA TRP A 79 -28.55 -12.24 -39.14
C TRP A 79 -28.04 -12.02 -37.71
N GLY A 80 -26.89 -12.60 -37.39
CA GLY A 80 -26.33 -12.63 -36.03
C GLY A 80 -26.06 -11.25 -35.40
N VAL A 81 -25.72 -10.24 -36.20
CA VAL A 81 -25.47 -8.86 -35.75
C VAL A 81 -25.88 -7.86 -36.83
N THR A 82 -26.53 -6.77 -36.45
CA THR A 82 -26.80 -5.64 -37.36
C THR A 82 -25.59 -4.69 -37.46
N ALA A 83 -25.46 -3.98 -38.59
CA ALA A 83 -24.38 -3.01 -38.77
C ALA A 83 -24.41 -1.86 -37.73
N SER A 84 -25.57 -1.56 -37.12
CA SER A 84 -25.68 -0.59 -36.02
C SER A 84 -25.11 -1.15 -34.73
N GLU A 85 -25.50 -2.38 -34.35
CA GLU A 85 -25.00 -3.06 -33.15
C GLU A 85 -23.49 -3.27 -33.20
N GLN A 86 -22.93 -3.59 -34.38
CA GLN A 86 -21.49 -3.76 -34.54
C GLN A 86 -20.72 -2.43 -34.38
N LYS A 87 -21.30 -1.30 -34.82
CA LYS A 87 -20.71 0.03 -34.61
C LYS A 87 -20.76 0.45 -33.15
N GLU A 88 -21.87 0.17 -32.46
CA GLU A 88 -22.01 0.42 -31.03
C GLU A 88 -21.00 -0.40 -30.23
N GLU A 89 -20.83 -1.68 -30.57
CA GLU A 89 -19.84 -2.54 -29.91
C GLU A 89 -18.41 -2.06 -30.12
N MET A 90 -18.05 -1.72 -31.35
CA MET A 90 -16.73 -1.18 -31.67
C MET A 90 -16.46 0.14 -30.92
N LYS A 91 -17.50 0.98 -30.75
CA LYS A 91 -17.39 2.21 -29.95
C LYS A 91 -17.14 1.91 -28.48
N ARG A 92 -17.91 1.00 -27.87
CA ARG A 92 -17.74 0.60 -26.46
C ARG A 92 -16.36 0.00 -26.19
N MET A 93 -15.92 -0.92 -27.05
CA MET A 93 -14.59 -1.54 -26.93
C MET A 93 -13.49 -0.49 -26.97
N LYS A 94 -13.61 0.51 -27.85
CA LYS A 94 -12.65 1.61 -27.95
C LYS A 94 -12.69 2.54 -26.74
N GLU A 95 -13.86 2.86 -26.21
CA GLU A 95 -14.00 3.65 -24.98
C GLU A 95 -13.36 2.94 -23.77
N PHE A 96 -13.53 1.61 -23.67
CA PHE A 96 -12.87 0.81 -22.65
C PHE A 96 -11.35 0.79 -22.86
N GLU A 97 -10.88 0.56 -24.09
CA GLU A 97 -9.45 0.58 -24.44
C GLU A 97 -8.80 1.93 -24.07
N ASP A 98 -9.48 3.04 -24.35
CA ASP A 98 -9.02 4.39 -24.01
C ASP A 98 -9.03 4.66 -22.49
N SER A 99 -9.79 3.88 -21.71
CA SER A 99 -9.85 3.98 -20.25
C SER A 99 -8.69 3.25 -19.55
N ILE A 100 -8.18 2.16 -20.14
CA ILE A 100 -7.12 1.32 -19.56
C ILE A 100 -5.86 2.13 -19.21
N PRO A 101 -5.29 2.97 -20.10
CA PRO A 101 -4.12 3.77 -19.78
C PRO A 101 -4.35 4.74 -18.61
N LYS A 102 -5.58 5.26 -18.44
CA LYS A 102 -5.93 6.15 -17.33
C LYS A 102 -5.90 5.39 -16.02
N MET A 103 -6.50 4.19 -15.99
CA MET A 103 -6.50 3.28 -14.85
C MET A 103 -5.07 2.88 -14.44
N CYS A 104 -4.24 2.49 -15.42
CA CYS A 104 -2.83 2.18 -15.17
C CYS A 104 -2.05 3.39 -14.64
N SER A 105 -2.35 4.60 -15.13
CA SER A 105 -1.70 5.82 -14.66
C SER A 105 -2.09 6.16 -13.23
N GLN A 106 -3.35 5.98 -12.85
CA GLN A 106 -3.81 6.12 -11.47
C GLN A 106 -3.07 5.14 -10.54
N LEU A 107 -2.96 3.86 -10.92
CA LEU A 107 -2.23 2.87 -10.12
C LEU A 107 -0.74 3.19 -10.00
N ARG A 108 -0.11 3.72 -11.05
CA ARG A 108 1.28 4.20 -10.99
C ARG A 108 1.42 5.36 -10.00
N LEU A 109 0.50 6.32 -10.02
CA LEU A 109 0.50 7.44 -9.08
C LEU A 109 0.37 6.95 -7.63
N LEU A 110 -0.60 6.06 -7.35
CA LEU A 110 -0.79 5.48 -6.02
C LEU A 110 0.47 4.74 -5.53
N THR A 111 1.12 3.97 -6.41
CA THR A 111 2.39 3.31 -6.11
C THR A 111 3.48 4.31 -5.73
N HIS A 112 3.60 5.41 -6.48
CA HIS A 112 4.58 6.46 -6.19
C HIS A 112 4.29 7.17 -4.86
N PHE A 113 3.03 7.50 -4.57
CA PHE A 113 2.64 8.12 -3.31
C PHE A 113 2.88 7.20 -2.12
N TYR A 114 2.45 5.94 -2.21
CA TYR A 114 2.70 4.93 -1.17
C TYR A 114 4.21 4.78 -0.89
N GLN A 115 5.03 4.68 -1.94
CA GLN A 115 6.48 4.59 -1.78
C GLN A 115 7.04 5.81 -1.02
N GLY A 116 6.62 7.02 -1.40
CA GLY A 116 7.08 8.25 -0.73
C GLY A 116 6.69 8.33 0.74
N ILE A 117 5.46 7.97 1.08
CA ILE A 117 4.96 7.98 2.46
C ILE A 117 5.72 6.93 3.30
N VAL A 118 5.89 5.71 2.79
CA VAL A 118 6.62 4.64 3.49
C VAL A 118 8.09 5.01 3.70
N GLN A 119 8.74 5.61 2.70
CA GLN A 119 10.12 6.09 2.85
C GLN A 119 10.24 7.16 3.95
N GLN A 120 9.32 8.14 3.97
CA GLN A 120 9.28 9.15 5.02
C GLN A 120 9.05 8.55 6.40
N PHE A 121 8.12 7.59 6.51
CA PHE A 121 7.84 6.86 7.75
C PHE A 121 9.07 6.10 8.26
N LEU A 122 9.78 5.39 7.38
CA LEU A 122 11.02 4.69 7.74
C LEU A 122 12.11 5.66 8.19
N VAL A 123 12.28 6.82 7.53
CA VAL A 123 13.23 7.85 7.96
C VAL A 123 12.88 8.33 9.38
N LEU A 124 11.61 8.65 9.64
CA LEU A 124 11.14 9.07 10.96
C LEU A 124 11.42 8.02 12.04
N LEU A 125 11.21 6.73 11.75
CA LEU A 125 11.54 5.64 12.66
C LEU A 125 13.04 5.54 12.94
N THR A 126 13.90 5.68 11.91
CA THR A 126 15.37 5.66 12.11
C THR A 126 15.91 6.84 12.89
N THR A 127 15.23 8.00 12.84
CA THR A 127 15.61 9.20 13.59
C THR A 127 15.08 9.24 15.02
N ASN A 128 14.19 8.33 15.39
CA ASN A 128 13.61 8.27 16.73
C ASN A 128 14.67 7.82 17.75
N SER A 129 14.61 8.36 18.96
CA SER A 129 15.54 8.04 20.05
C SER A 129 15.35 6.65 20.67
N ASP A 130 14.19 6.00 20.51
CA ASP A 130 13.95 4.64 21.03
C ASP A 130 14.60 3.58 20.12
N GLU A 131 15.55 2.83 20.67
CA GLU A 131 16.19 1.70 20.00
C GLU A 131 15.16 0.67 19.47
N SER A 132 14.06 0.46 20.20
CA SER A 132 13.01 -0.49 19.83
C SER A 132 12.31 -0.09 18.52
N LEU A 133 12.09 1.21 18.31
CA LEU A 133 11.50 1.75 17.09
C LEU A 133 12.49 1.77 15.93
N GLN A 134 13.78 1.96 16.20
CA GLN A 134 14.84 1.75 15.21
C GLN A 134 14.90 0.29 14.75
N PHE A 135 14.78 -0.68 15.67
CA PHE A 135 14.67 -2.11 15.33
C PHE A 135 13.40 -2.43 14.52
N LEU A 136 12.29 -1.73 14.78
CA LEU A 136 11.09 -1.86 13.96
C LEU A 136 11.34 -1.42 12.52
N SER A 137 12.08 -0.32 12.30
CA SER A 137 12.49 0.09 10.95
C SER A 137 13.29 -1.00 10.23
N PHE A 138 14.17 -1.71 10.94
CA PHE A 138 14.91 -2.83 10.37
C PHE A 138 13.99 -4.01 10.00
N ARG A 139 12.98 -4.31 10.84
CA ARG A 139 12.02 -5.37 10.54
C ARG A 139 11.10 -5.03 9.35
N LEU A 140 10.72 -3.76 9.21
CA LEU A 140 9.85 -3.30 8.12
C LEU A 140 10.58 -3.25 6.78
N ASP A 141 11.86 -2.88 6.77
CA ASP A 141 12.72 -2.90 5.58
C ASP A 141 13.66 -4.12 5.56
N PHE A 142 13.19 -5.27 6.07
CA PHE A 142 14.00 -6.50 6.14
C PHE A 142 14.46 -6.98 4.75
N ASN A 143 13.70 -6.68 3.70
CA ASN A 143 14.02 -7.02 2.31
C ASN A 143 14.85 -5.93 1.59
N GLU A 144 15.26 -4.86 2.28
CA GLU A 144 16.00 -3.68 1.74
C GLU A 144 15.35 -3.01 0.50
N HIS A 145 14.08 -3.31 0.24
CA HIS A 145 13.34 -2.81 -0.90
C HIS A 145 13.27 -1.27 -0.90
N TYR A 146 13.28 -0.64 0.29
CA TYR A 146 13.23 0.80 0.44
C TYR A 146 14.61 1.45 0.61
N LYS A 147 15.57 0.78 1.27
CA LYS A 147 16.98 1.20 1.39
C LYS A 147 17.72 1.37 0.05
N ALA A 148 17.40 0.54 -0.95
CA ALA A 148 17.99 0.67 -2.28
C ALA A 148 17.64 2.00 -2.97
N ARG A 149 16.55 2.66 -2.55
CA ARG A 149 15.94 3.81 -3.21
C ARG A 149 16.08 5.14 -2.46
N GLU A 150 16.46 5.12 -1.18
CA GLU A 150 16.65 6.34 -0.35
C GLU A 150 18.03 6.32 0.34
N PRO A 151 19.00 7.17 -0.07
CA PRO A 151 20.33 7.22 0.55
C PRO A 151 20.32 7.54 2.04
N ARG A 152 19.26 8.21 2.53
CA ARG A 152 19.10 8.58 3.95
C ARG A 152 18.75 7.36 4.83
N LEU A 153 18.15 6.32 4.26
CA LEU A 153 17.88 5.05 4.95
C LEU A 153 19.15 4.18 5.10
N ARG A 154 20.27 4.56 4.48
CA ARG A 154 21.59 3.91 4.66
C ARG A 154 22.21 4.18 6.03
N VAL A 155 21.66 5.12 6.80
CA VAL A 155 22.08 5.35 8.17
C VAL A 155 21.40 4.31 9.07
N SER A 156 21.83 3.06 8.97
CA SER A 156 21.49 2.06 9.97
C SER A 156 22.67 1.14 10.26
N LEU A 157 23.35 1.46 11.36
CA LEU A 157 23.95 0.49 12.29
C LEU A 157 25.00 -0.50 11.75
N GLY A 158 25.92 -0.06 10.89
CA GLY A 158 27.04 -0.90 10.39
C GLY A 158 28.43 -0.65 10.98
N THR A 159 28.67 0.45 11.71
CA THR A 159 30.03 0.87 12.10
C THR A 159 30.39 0.69 13.57
N ARG A 160 29.59 -0.05 14.35
CA ARG A 160 29.87 -0.30 15.77
C ARG A 160 30.01 -1.80 16.05
N GLY A 161 30.97 -2.43 15.39
CA GLY A 161 31.20 -3.87 15.54
C GLY A 161 32.31 -4.49 14.69
N ARG A 162 33.39 -3.78 14.37
CA ARG A 162 34.67 -4.44 14.00
C ARG A 162 35.71 -4.04 15.02
N HIS A 163 35.77 -4.85 16.06
CA HIS A 163 36.89 -4.90 16.98
C HIS A 163 38.13 -5.22 16.14
N ASN A 164 38.98 -4.21 15.91
CA ASN A 164 40.33 -4.40 15.40
C ASN A 164 41.13 -5.08 16.52
N SER A 165 41.10 -6.40 16.58
CA SER A 165 42.09 -7.17 17.33
C SER A 165 43.34 -7.30 16.47
N HIS A 166 44.19 -6.28 16.54
CA HIS A 166 45.60 -6.36 16.18
C HIS A 166 46.43 -6.06 17.42
N THR A 167 46.85 -7.13 18.09
CA THR A 167 48.15 -7.31 18.75
C THR A 167 48.34 -8.80 18.94
#